data_AF-A0A6P4E784-F1
#
_entry.id   AF-A0A6P4E784-F1
#
_cell.length_a   1.000
_cell.length_b   1.000
_cell.length_c   1.000
_cell.angle_alpha   90.00
_cell.angle_beta   90.00
_cell.angle_gamma   90.00
#
_symmetry.space_group_name_H-M   'P 1'
#
loop_
_entity.id
_entity.type
_entity.pdbx_description
1 polymer ?
#
loop_
_entity_poly.entity_id
_entity_poly.type
_entity_poly.pdbx_seq_one_letter_code
_entity_poly.pdbx_strand_id
1 'polypeptide(L)'
;MIRKMAIANNAEEEEQAVRTEKSRKCFYLKKMIGDYIDTSVRVVATVFLADFLQRLYRCAVEYVYYSRYYLPEDRVWTIVRRSYSYNSKSVYLLLAYLFVALSRISVSGDFRSVVPTVMFLAQMPLYWIFSDLGQSTLSYSHWIRGNHGLDYAAGMASNYFHGYLKLSLPERMDDGIKHRMAVYEDTHNVTFGVDRLVILIPDEMFVSGELESNLLEKVQPLETKYINRAGVNRPFKHAVYKLKKKVNGKTYYFAMEGATPMLSFFDAMQFNLSATWQMQELKREIWLKFYKHLKELITTWPETRNEVQLIIYNSHDTAGNLVDVGSLLIDHMQNKTKIIDELAG
;
A
#
# COMPACT_ATOMS: atom_id res chain seq x y z
N MET A 1 69.78 52.56 -16.65
CA MET A 1 69.67 51.10 -16.81
C MET A 1 69.37 50.39 -15.48
N ILE A 2 70.08 50.72 -14.40
CA ILE A 2 69.96 50.09 -13.06
C ILE A 2 68.55 50.20 -12.43
N ARG A 3 67.87 51.34 -12.55
CA ARG A 3 66.53 51.55 -11.96
C ARG A 3 65.41 50.73 -12.61
N LYS A 4 65.55 50.32 -13.88
CA LYS A 4 64.59 49.44 -14.57
C LYS A 4 64.77 47.97 -14.18
N MET A 5 66.01 47.55 -13.87
CA MET A 5 66.30 46.18 -13.40
C MET A 5 65.77 45.94 -11.97
N ALA A 6 65.85 46.92 -11.08
CA ALA A 6 65.33 46.78 -9.71
C ALA A 6 63.81 46.63 -9.64
N ILE A 7 63.07 47.30 -10.55
CA ILE A 7 61.60 47.21 -10.60
C ILE A 7 61.16 45.85 -11.19
N ALA A 8 61.91 45.32 -12.16
CA ALA A 8 61.65 43.99 -12.72
C ALA A 8 61.87 42.87 -11.70
N ASN A 9 62.95 42.94 -10.91
CA ASN A 9 63.23 41.95 -9.86
C ASN A 9 62.16 41.94 -8.76
N ASN A 10 61.69 43.11 -8.31
CA ASN A 10 60.64 43.17 -7.28
C ASN A 10 59.29 42.64 -7.80
N ALA A 11 58.96 42.88 -9.08
CA ALA A 11 57.75 42.35 -9.69
C ALA A 11 57.81 40.81 -9.84
N GLU A 12 58.98 40.25 -10.20
CA GLU A 12 59.20 38.80 -10.27
C GLU A 12 59.15 38.14 -8.88
N GLU A 13 59.67 38.79 -7.84
CA GLU A 13 59.59 38.31 -6.45
C GLU A 13 58.14 38.33 -5.91
N GLU A 14 57.37 39.39 -6.19
CA GLU A 14 55.96 39.46 -5.85
C GLU A 14 55.13 38.40 -6.60
N GLU A 15 55.41 38.18 -7.88
CA GLU A 15 54.74 37.14 -8.68
C GLU A 15 55.08 35.73 -8.19
N GLN A 16 56.34 35.47 -7.81
CA GLN A 16 56.75 34.22 -7.17
C GLN A 16 56.10 34.02 -5.80
N ALA A 17 56.00 35.06 -4.96
CA ALA A 17 55.34 34.98 -3.66
C ALA A 17 53.84 34.64 -3.82
N VAL A 18 53.14 35.30 -4.73
CA VAL A 18 51.73 35.04 -5.06
C VAL A 18 51.54 33.62 -5.61
N ARG A 19 52.45 33.13 -6.46
CA ARG A 19 52.41 31.77 -7.01
C ARG A 19 52.63 30.71 -5.93
N THR A 20 53.51 30.99 -4.97
CA THR A 20 53.80 30.10 -3.83
C THR A 20 52.63 30.04 -2.86
N GLU A 21 51.96 31.17 -2.61
CA GLU A 21 50.76 31.23 -1.76
C GLU A 21 49.56 30.53 -2.42
N LYS A 22 49.35 30.71 -3.73
CA LYS A 22 48.32 29.97 -4.50
C LYS A 22 48.58 28.47 -4.50
N SER A 23 49.84 28.05 -4.63
CA SER A 23 50.24 26.63 -4.54
C SER A 23 49.93 26.03 -3.17
N ARG A 24 50.26 26.75 -2.08
CA ARG A 24 49.90 26.34 -0.70
C ARG A 24 48.39 26.24 -0.50
N LYS A 25 47.63 27.25 -0.91
CA LYS A 25 46.15 27.24 -0.84
C LYS A 25 45.55 26.06 -1.61
N CYS A 26 46.07 25.75 -2.81
CA CYS A 26 45.64 24.60 -3.60
C CYS A 26 45.96 23.26 -2.90
N PHE A 27 47.14 23.15 -2.27
CA PHE A 27 47.53 21.98 -1.50
C PHE A 27 46.61 21.73 -0.29
N TYR A 28 46.33 22.77 0.51
CA TYR A 28 45.41 22.65 1.65
C TYR A 28 43.99 22.27 1.21
N LEU A 29 43.50 22.83 0.09
CA LEU A 29 42.20 22.48 -0.46
C LEU A 29 42.14 21.00 -0.88
N LYS A 30 43.16 20.51 -1.59
CA LYS A 30 43.26 19.09 -1.99
C LYS A 30 43.32 18.15 -0.79
N LYS A 31 44.07 18.53 0.25
CA LYS A 31 44.17 17.75 1.50
C LYS A 31 42.82 17.69 2.23
N MET A 32 42.15 18.84 2.38
CA MET A 32 40.85 18.92 3.04
C MET A 32 39.78 18.09 2.31
N ILE A 33 39.78 18.12 0.98
CA ILE A 33 38.88 17.27 0.16
C ILE A 33 39.20 15.78 0.36
N GLY A 34 40.48 15.41 0.37
CA GLY A 34 40.92 14.04 0.65
C GLY A 34 40.48 13.54 2.02
N ASP A 35 40.69 14.34 3.07
CA ASP A 35 40.33 14.01 4.45
C ASP A 35 38.80 13.87 4.62
N TYR A 36 38.02 14.70 3.92
CA TYR A 36 36.57 14.60 3.89
C TYR A 36 36.08 13.32 3.20
N ILE A 37 36.68 12.97 2.06
CA ILE A 37 36.38 11.72 1.35
C ILE A 37 36.70 10.52 2.25
N ASP A 38 37.88 10.49 2.87
CA ASP A 38 38.30 9.41 3.76
C ASP A 38 37.36 9.26 4.96
N THR A 39 36.95 10.38 5.56
CA THR A 39 35.96 10.39 6.65
C THR A 39 34.61 9.86 6.18
N SER A 40 34.13 10.32 5.03
CA SER A 40 32.83 9.89 4.48
C SER A 40 32.80 8.41 4.15
N VAL A 41 33.86 7.89 3.52
CA VAL A 41 34.03 6.46 3.23
C VAL A 41 34.00 5.65 4.52
N ARG A 42 34.73 6.08 5.56
CA ARG A 42 34.72 5.40 6.86
C ARG A 42 33.35 5.39 7.53
N VAL A 43 32.62 6.52 7.51
CA VAL A 43 31.25 6.58 8.05
C VAL A 43 30.34 5.58 7.33
N VAL A 44 30.36 5.57 6.00
CA VAL A 44 29.55 4.65 5.20
C VAL A 44 29.93 3.19 5.49
N ALA A 45 31.23 2.89 5.56
CA ALA A 45 31.75 1.57 5.91
C ALA A 45 31.27 1.11 7.29
N THR A 46 31.29 2.01 8.29
CA THR A 46 30.80 1.73 9.64
C THR A 46 29.31 1.46 9.66
N VAL A 47 28.49 2.24 8.95
CA VAL A 47 27.04 2.02 8.85
C VAL A 47 26.73 0.67 8.22
N PHE A 48 27.38 0.32 7.11
CA PHE A 48 27.19 -0.99 6.47
C PHE A 48 27.65 -2.16 7.36
N LEU A 49 28.77 -2.00 8.06
CA LEU A 49 29.24 -3.02 8.99
C LEU A 49 28.31 -3.18 10.19
N ALA A 50 27.76 -2.08 10.73
CA ALA A 50 26.76 -2.10 11.80
C ALA A 50 25.48 -2.82 11.36
N ASP A 51 24.97 -2.52 10.16
CA ASP A 51 23.79 -3.18 9.57
C ASP A 51 24.04 -4.67 9.31
N PHE A 52 25.21 -5.01 8.76
CA PHE A 52 25.60 -6.40 8.53
C PHE A 52 25.62 -7.21 9.84
N LEU A 53 26.24 -6.67 10.89
CA LEU A 53 26.28 -7.34 12.21
C LEU A 53 24.89 -7.47 12.82
N GLN A 54 24.03 -6.45 12.69
CA GLN A 54 22.64 -6.52 13.16
C GLN A 54 21.84 -7.60 12.44
N ARG A 55 22.00 -7.72 11.11
CA ARG A 55 21.36 -8.77 10.30
C ARG A 55 21.92 -10.16 10.61
N LEU A 56 23.22 -10.29 10.86
CA LEU A 56 23.83 -11.54 11.30
C LEU A 56 23.25 -12.00 12.66
N TYR A 57 23.12 -11.08 13.60
CA TYR A 57 22.47 -11.35 14.89
C TYR A 57 21.01 -11.79 14.69
N ARG A 58 20.23 -11.06 13.89
CA ARG A 58 18.85 -11.43 13.56
C ARG A 58 18.76 -12.80 12.87
N CYS A 59 19.69 -13.13 11.98
CA CYS A 59 19.79 -14.43 11.33
C CYS A 59 20.02 -15.56 12.35
N ALA A 60 20.90 -15.35 13.32
CA ALA A 60 21.16 -16.32 14.39
C ALA A 60 19.93 -16.49 15.31
N VAL A 61 19.30 -15.39 15.71
CA VAL A 61 18.06 -15.41 16.51
C VAL A 61 16.94 -16.14 15.77
N GLU A 62 16.74 -15.84 14.48
CA GLU A 62 15.75 -16.48 13.62
C GLU A 62 15.98 -18.00 13.53
N TYR A 63 17.24 -18.41 13.39
CA TYR A 63 17.60 -19.82 13.32
C TYR A 63 17.36 -20.56 14.64
N VAL A 64 17.65 -19.94 15.79
CA VAL A 64 17.53 -20.58 17.10
C VAL A 64 16.07 -20.59 17.59
N TYR A 65 15.40 -19.43 17.59
CA TYR A 65 14.10 -19.27 18.23
C TYR A 65 12.92 -19.46 17.27
N TYR A 66 13.09 -19.13 15.99
CA TYR A 66 12.02 -19.10 15.00
C TYR A 66 12.15 -20.20 13.93
N SER A 67 12.93 -21.25 14.22
CA SER A 67 13.15 -22.39 13.31
C SER A 67 11.87 -23.08 12.82
N ARG A 68 10.77 -22.98 13.59
CA ARG A 68 9.45 -23.57 13.26
C ARG A 68 8.75 -22.91 12.08
N TYR A 69 9.11 -21.66 11.73
CA TYR A 69 8.54 -20.94 10.59
C TYR A 69 9.15 -21.34 9.24
N TYR A 70 10.11 -22.28 9.24
CA TYR A 70 10.88 -22.69 8.06
C TYR A 70 10.81 -24.20 7.88
N LEU A 71 10.68 -24.63 6.63
CA LEU A 71 10.84 -26.03 6.25
C LEU A 71 12.26 -26.50 6.63
N PRO A 72 12.43 -27.72 7.16
CA PRO A 72 13.75 -28.21 7.58
C PRO A 72 14.79 -28.22 6.44
N GLU A 73 14.37 -28.53 5.22
CA GLU A 73 15.24 -28.73 4.05
C GLU A 73 15.98 -27.45 3.64
N ASP A 74 15.29 -26.31 3.62
CA ASP A 74 15.83 -25.03 3.13
C ASP A 74 16.01 -23.97 4.23
N ARG A 75 15.98 -24.37 5.50
CA ARG A 75 15.92 -23.45 6.64
C ARG A 75 17.05 -22.42 6.61
N VAL A 76 18.30 -22.90 6.57
CA VAL A 76 19.49 -22.03 6.62
C VAL A 76 19.51 -21.07 5.44
N TRP A 77 19.33 -21.61 4.23
CA TRP A 77 19.34 -20.81 3.01
C TRP A 77 18.24 -19.74 3.01
N THR A 78 17.02 -20.10 3.40
CA THR A 78 15.89 -19.17 3.42
C THR A 78 16.11 -18.04 4.44
N ILE A 79 16.59 -18.37 5.64
CA ILE A 79 16.88 -17.37 6.68
C ILE A 79 17.98 -16.41 6.22
N VAL A 80 19.09 -16.94 5.69
CA VAL A 80 20.20 -16.11 5.19
C VAL A 80 19.73 -15.22 4.05
N ARG A 81 19.01 -15.78 3.06
CA ARG A 81 18.48 -15.03 1.91
C ARG A 81 17.56 -13.90 2.34
N ARG A 82 16.66 -14.14 3.31
CA ARG A 82 15.76 -13.11 3.84
C ARG A 82 16.52 -12.04 4.62
N SER A 83 17.46 -12.46 5.47
CA SER A 83 18.26 -11.57 6.32
C SER A 83 19.13 -10.60 5.52
N TYR A 84 19.67 -11.03 4.38
CA TYR A 84 20.56 -10.22 3.52
C TYR A 84 19.89 -9.72 2.24
N SER A 85 18.56 -9.62 2.24
CA SER A 85 17.84 -8.91 1.18
C SER A 85 17.97 -7.39 1.37
N TYR A 86 18.47 -6.71 0.34
CA TYR A 86 18.62 -5.26 0.29
C TYR A 86 17.73 -4.68 -0.81
N ASN A 87 17.20 -3.48 -0.56
CA ASN A 87 16.53 -2.69 -1.60
C ASN A 87 17.55 -2.28 -2.66
N SER A 88 17.13 -2.16 -3.93
CA SER A 88 17.95 -1.73 -5.06
C SER A 88 18.73 -0.45 -4.76
N LYS A 89 18.11 0.53 -4.08
CA LYS A 89 18.80 1.77 -3.66
C LYS A 89 20.03 1.49 -2.79
N SER A 90 19.91 0.62 -1.79
CA SER A 90 21.01 0.25 -0.90
C SER A 90 22.11 -0.51 -1.64
N VAL A 91 21.75 -1.35 -2.62
CA VAL A 91 22.72 -2.05 -3.47
C VAL A 91 23.53 -1.07 -4.32
N TYR A 92 22.88 -0.10 -4.97
CA TYR A 92 23.60 0.92 -5.75
C TYR A 92 24.51 1.79 -4.89
N LEU A 93 24.06 2.15 -3.67
CA LEU A 93 24.89 2.87 -2.71
C LEU A 93 26.12 2.06 -2.28
N LEU A 94 25.94 0.76 -2.03
CA LEU A 94 27.05 -0.13 -1.68
C LEU A 94 28.06 -0.25 -2.85
N LEU A 95 27.59 -0.39 -4.08
CA LEU A 95 28.45 -0.44 -5.27
C LEU A 95 29.21 0.87 -5.48
N ALA A 96 28.54 2.01 -5.33
CA ALA A 96 29.19 3.32 -5.41
C ALA A 96 30.26 3.49 -4.33
N TYR A 97 29.96 3.06 -3.09
CA TYR A 97 30.93 3.01 -2.00
C TYR A 97 32.14 2.14 -2.34
N LEU A 98 31.92 0.91 -2.84
CA LEU A 98 33.01 0.00 -3.21
C LEU A 98 33.89 0.61 -4.30
N PHE A 99 33.30 1.26 -5.30
CA PHE A 99 34.05 1.93 -6.35
C PHE A 99 34.93 3.08 -5.80
N VAL A 100 34.38 3.93 -4.94
CA VAL A 100 35.12 5.03 -4.31
C VAL A 100 36.21 4.49 -3.39
N ALA A 101 35.91 3.47 -2.59
CA ALA A 101 36.86 2.81 -1.70
C ALA A 101 38.05 2.22 -2.48
N LEU A 102 37.79 1.44 -3.53
CA LEU A 102 38.84 0.84 -4.37
C LEU A 102 39.67 1.91 -5.09
N SER A 103 39.02 2.94 -5.65
CA SER A 103 39.71 4.06 -6.27
C SER A 103 40.59 4.79 -5.27
N ARG A 104 40.12 4.96 -4.03
CA ARG A 104 40.88 5.62 -2.98
C ARG A 104 42.09 4.80 -2.56
N ILE A 105 41.93 3.48 -2.38
CA ILE A 105 43.04 2.55 -2.10
C ILE A 105 44.08 2.62 -3.22
N SER A 106 43.63 2.66 -4.48
CA SER A 106 44.54 2.75 -5.63
C SER A 106 45.33 4.06 -5.67
N VAL A 107 44.75 5.19 -5.23
CA VAL A 107 45.40 6.50 -5.21
C VAL A 107 46.29 6.70 -3.98
N SER A 108 45.85 6.25 -2.81
CA SER A 108 46.56 6.45 -1.54
C SER A 108 47.61 5.37 -1.26
N GLY A 109 47.45 4.18 -1.84
CA GLY A 109 48.26 2.99 -1.53
C GLY A 109 48.05 2.45 -0.12
N ASP A 110 47.13 3.02 0.67
CA ASP A 110 46.91 2.65 2.07
C ASP A 110 45.46 2.22 2.31
N PHE A 111 45.30 0.95 2.68
CA PHE A 111 44.01 0.36 3.02
C PHE A 111 43.38 1.00 4.26
N ARG A 112 44.18 1.56 5.18
CA ARG A 112 43.69 2.23 6.39
C ARG A 112 42.87 3.49 6.09
N SER A 113 42.96 4.05 4.88
CA SER A 113 42.12 5.17 4.46
C SER A 113 40.63 4.79 4.41
N VAL A 114 40.31 3.53 4.10
CA VAL A 114 38.93 3.03 3.90
C VAL A 114 38.39 2.29 5.13
N VAL A 115 39.24 1.60 5.88
CA VAL A 115 38.79 0.80 7.03
C VAL A 115 38.36 1.70 8.20
N PRO A 116 37.17 1.45 8.80
CA PRO A 116 36.77 2.12 10.04
C PRO A 116 37.80 1.97 11.16
N THR A 117 38.19 3.08 11.78
CA THR A 117 39.01 3.04 12.99
C THR A 117 38.15 2.70 14.22
N VAL A 118 38.79 2.37 15.34
CA VAL A 118 38.11 2.05 16.62
C VAL A 118 37.11 3.13 17.03
N MET A 119 37.43 4.41 16.77
CA MET A 119 36.53 5.53 17.07
C MET A 119 35.22 5.47 16.27
N PHE A 120 35.27 5.06 15.01
CA PHE A 120 34.06 4.87 14.20
C PHE A 120 33.30 3.61 14.61
N LEU A 121 34.02 2.51 14.89
CA LEU A 121 33.38 1.28 15.39
C LEU A 121 32.62 1.51 16.71
N ALA A 122 33.15 2.37 17.59
CA ALA A 122 32.49 2.75 18.83
C ALA A 122 31.14 3.48 18.61
N GLN A 123 30.87 4.00 17.41
CA GLN A 123 29.61 4.65 17.05
C GLN A 123 28.53 3.67 16.54
N MET A 124 28.86 2.40 16.30
CA MET A 124 27.89 1.40 15.83
C MET A 124 26.64 1.26 16.70
N PRO A 125 26.72 1.30 18.05
CA PRO A 125 25.53 1.23 18.88
C PRO A 125 24.51 2.34 18.59
N LEU A 126 24.95 3.53 18.16
CA LEU A 126 24.03 4.59 17.77
C LEU A 126 23.20 4.19 16.55
N TYR A 127 23.80 3.51 15.57
CA TYR A 127 23.05 2.99 14.42
C TYR A 127 21.95 2.03 14.86
N TRP A 128 22.24 1.11 15.79
CA TRP A 128 21.24 0.14 16.27
C TRP A 128 20.14 0.79 17.11
N ILE A 129 20.46 1.80 17.92
CA ILE A 129 19.47 2.53 18.73
C ILE A 129 18.54 3.35 17.84
N PHE A 130 19.07 3.95 16.77
CA PHE A 130 18.31 4.82 15.87
C PHE A 130 17.80 4.12 14.60
N SER A 131 17.95 2.79 14.47
CA SER A 131 17.54 2.07 13.25
C SER A 131 16.04 2.19 12.95
N ASP A 132 15.23 2.41 13.99
CA ASP A 132 13.77 2.50 13.88
C ASP A 132 13.27 3.95 13.72
N LEU A 133 14.15 4.95 13.69
CA LEU A 133 13.79 6.36 13.55
C LEU A 133 13.03 6.66 12.24
N GLY A 134 13.15 5.80 11.23
CA GLY A 134 12.41 5.90 9.96
C GLY A 134 10.95 5.43 10.02
N GLN A 135 10.53 4.78 11.10
CA GLN A 135 9.15 4.33 11.27
C GLN A 135 8.29 5.47 11.82
N SER A 136 7.32 5.90 11.03
CA SER A 136 6.34 6.91 11.41
C SER A 136 4.94 6.45 10.98
N THR A 137 3.89 7.02 11.56
CA THR A 137 2.51 6.77 11.11
C THR A 137 2.34 7.05 9.61
N LEU A 138 3.04 8.07 9.10
CA LEU A 138 3.07 8.37 7.67
C LEU A 138 3.76 7.26 6.86
N SER A 139 4.87 6.70 7.36
CA SER A 139 5.56 5.54 6.76
C SER A 139 4.61 4.33 6.68
N TYR A 140 3.84 4.05 7.74
CA TYR A 140 2.83 2.99 7.74
C TYR A 140 1.70 3.26 6.74
N SER A 141 1.19 4.50 6.68
CA SER A 141 0.17 4.90 5.69
C SER A 141 0.66 4.66 4.25
N HIS A 142 1.90 5.07 3.93
CA HIS A 142 2.49 4.78 2.62
C HIS A 142 2.66 3.29 2.34
N TRP A 143 3.02 2.50 3.36
CA TRP A 143 3.11 1.05 3.22
C TRP A 143 1.75 0.44 2.87
N ILE A 144 0.68 0.74 3.62
CA ILE A 144 -0.70 0.25 3.36
C ILE A 144 -1.20 0.66 1.96
N ARG A 145 -0.88 1.89 1.52
CA ARG A 145 -1.25 2.35 0.18
C ARG A 145 -0.56 1.54 -0.93
N GLY A 146 0.61 0.97 -0.66
CA GLY A 146 1.40 0.16 -1.58
C GLY A 146 0.73 -1.15 -2.00
N ASN A 147 1.20 -1.74 -3.10
CA ASN A 147 0.65 -2.98 -3.66
C ASN A 147 1.53 -4.18 -3.29
N HIS A 148 1.51 -4.58 -2.02
CA HIS A 148 2.25 -5.76 -1.53
C HIS A 148 1.33 -6.94 -1.16
N GLY A 149 0.02 -6.73 -1.02
CA GLY A 149 -0.97 -7.78 -0.76
C GLY A 149 -0.89 -8.39 0.65
N LEU A 150 -0.11 -7.78 1.54
CA LEU A 150 0.07 -8.21 2.93
C LEU A 150 -0.68 -7.32 3.92
N ASP A 151 -1.31 -6.25 3.46
CA ASP A 151 -2.13 -5.38 4.28
C ASP A 151 -3.53 -5.96 4.49
N TYR A 152 -4.16 -5.54 5.59
CA TYR A 152 -5.48 -6.00 6.01
C TYR A 152 -6.55 -5.73 4.93
N ALA A 153 -6.47 -4.59 4.24
CA ALA A 153 -7.45 -4.17 3.24
C ALA A 153 -7.39 -5.02 1.96
N ALA A 154 -6.19 -5.23 1.41
CA ALA A 154 -5.99 -6.07 0.24
C ALA A 154 -6.38 -7.53 0.52
N GLY A 155 -6.06 -8.04 1.71
CA GLY A 155 -6.48 -9.37 2.16
C GLY A 155 -8.01 -9.52 2.20
N MET A 156 -8.71 -8.59 2.83
CA MET A 156 -10.18 -8.59 2.88
C MET A 156 -10.84 -8.52 1.50
N ALA A 157 -10.39 -7.58 0.66
CA ALA A 157 -10.93 -7.41 -0.69
C ALA A 157 -10.69 -8.66 -1.55
N SER A 158 -9.50 -9.26 -1.47
CA SER A 158 -9.17 -10.49 -2.20
C SER A 158 -10.00 -11.68 -1.73
N ASN A 159 -10.19 -11.83 -0.42
CA ASN A 159 -11.01 -12.90 0.16
C ASN A 159 -12.49 -12.77 -0.22
N TYR A 160 -13.04 -11.55 -0.18
CA TYR A 160 -14.42 -11.31 -0.60
C TYR A 160 -14.61 -11.55 -2.10
N PHE A 161 -13.66 -11.11 -2.93
CA PHE A 161 -13.71 -11.36 -4.36
C PHE A 161 -13.63 -12.86 -4.70
N HIS A 162 -12.59 -13.57 -4.24
CA HIS A 162 -12.35 -14.98 -4.59
C HIS A 162 -13.24 -15.97 -3.84
N GLY A 163 -13.66 -15.61 -2.63
CA GLY A 163 -14.49 -16.42 -1.75
C GLY A 163 -15.99 -16.22 -1.96
N TYR A 164 -16.41 -15.12 -2.60
CA TYR A 164 -17.82 -14.79 -2.78
C TYR A 164 -18.14 -14.31 -4.20
N LEU A 165 -17.72 -13.10 -4.59
CA LEU A 165 -18.20 -12.45 -5.83
C LEU A 165 -17.88 -13.23 -7.10
N LYS A 166 -16.67 -13.77 -7.23
CA LYS A 166 -16.24 -14.60 -8.38
C LYS A 166 -17.03 -15.91 -8.52
N LEU A 167 -17.75 -16.31 -7.47
CA LEU A 167 -18.52 -17.56 -7.45
C LEU A 167 -20.00 -17.30 -7.69
N SER A 168 -20.55 -16.30 -7.02
CA SER A 168 -21.98 -16.04 -6.99
C SER A 168 -22.48 -15.27 -8.21
N LEU A 169 -21.63 -14.45 -8.83
CA LEU A 169 -22.08 -13.50 -9.85
C LEU A 169 -21.96 -13.99 -11.30
N PRO A 170 -20.81 -14.56 -11.73
CA PRO A 170 -20.63 -14.95 -13.11
C PRO A 170 -21.67 -15.94 -13.63
N GLU A 171 -22.00 -15.76 -14.90
CA GLU A 171 -22.81 -16.69 -15.69
C GLU A 171 -22.12 -18.05 -15.79
N ARG A 172 -22.78 -19.11 -15.30
CA ARG A 172 -22.31 -20.49 -15.42
C ARG A 172 -23.51 -21.39 -15.60
N MET A 173 -23.58 -22.11 -16.72
CA MET A 173 -24.71 -23.01 -17.02
C MET A 173 -26.07 -22.29 -16.90
N ASP A 174 -26.16 -21.08 -17.47
CA ASP A 174 -27.35 -20.22 -17.44
C ASP A 174 -27.79 -19.79 -16.01
N ASP A 175 -26.88 -19.81 -15.02
CA ASP A 175 -27.09 -19.29 -13.66
C ASP A 175 -26.07 -18.18 -13.31
N GLY A 176 -26.29 -16.97 -13.82
CA GLY A 176 -25.60 -15.73 -13.41
C GLY A 176 -26.48 -14.76 -12.62
N ILE A 177 -25.89 -13.71 -12.06
CA ILE A 177 -26.66 -12.68 -11.33
C ILE A 177 -27.65 -11.95 -12.24
N LYS A 178 -27.25 -11.58 -13.46
CA LYS A 178 -28.13 -10.94 -14.45
C LYS A 178 -29.27 -11.85 -14.88
N HIS A 179 -28.98 -13.13 -15.13
CA HIS A 179 -30.03 -14.10 -15.45
C HIS A 179 -31.06 -14.20 -14.31
N ARG A 180 -30.60 -14.37 -13.07
CA ARG A 180 -31.49 -14.43 -11.89
C ARG A 180 -32.30 -13.14 -11.70
N MET A 181 -31.73 -11.97 -12.01
CA MET A 181 -32.45 -10.70 -11.99
C MET A 181 -33.53 -10.65 -13.08
N ALA A 182 -33.22 -11.06 -14.32
CA ALA A 182 -34.19 -11.11 -15.41
C ALA A 182 -35.37 -12.06 -15.10
N VAL A 183 -35.08 -13.28 -14.61
CA VAL A 183 -36.11 -14.23 -14.15
C VAL A 183 -36.98 -13.61 -13.04
N TYR A 184 -36.38 -12.86 -12.12
CA TYR A 184 -37.11 -12.18 -11.06
C TYR A 184 -38.02 -11.07 -11.61
N GLU A 185 -37.55 -10.28 -12.57
CA GLU A 185 -38.35 -9.26 -13.26
C GLU A 185 -39.55 -9.87 -13.97
N ASP A 186 -39.34 -10.94 -14.74
CA ASP A 186 -40.40 -11.63 -15.49
C ASP A 186 -41.43 -12.26 -14.55
N THR A 187 -40.97 -12.93 -13.49
CA THR A 187 -41.83 -13.64 -12.54
C THR A 187 -42.70 -12.70 -11.72
N HIS A 188 -42.16 -11.55 -11.32
CA HIS A 188 -42.86 -10.60 -10.43
C HIS A 188 -43.43 -9.38 -11.18
N ASN A 189 -43.19 -9.28 -12.49
CA ASN A 189 -43.51 -8.11 -13.32
C ASN A 189 -42.97 -6.80 -12.71
N VAL A 190 -41.67 -6.82 -12.34
CA VAL A 190 -40.97 -5.70 -11.70
C VAL A 190 -39.81 -5.20 -12.55
N THR A 191 -39.12 -4.16 -12.10
CA THR A 191 -37.92 -3.69 -12.79
C THR A 191 -36.84 -3.27 -11.81
N PHE A 192 -35.61 -3.70 -12.07
CA PHE A 192 -34.43 -3.28 -11.34
C PHE A 192 -33.98 -1.89 -11.80
N GLY A 193 -33.64 -1.02 -10.84
CA GLY A 193 -33.04 0.29 -11.14
C GLY A 193 -31.57 0.17 -11.58
N VAL A 194 -30.92 -0.95 -11.24
CA VAL A 194 -29.55 -1.28 -11.63
C VAL A 194 -29.49 -2.76 -11.99
N ASP A 195 -28.89 -3.07 -13.14
CA ASP A 195 -28.72 -4.41 -13.73
C ASP A 195 -27.53 -5.20 -13.12
N ARG A 196 -27.17 -4.89 -11.88
CA ARG A 196 -25.95 -5.37 -11.21
C ARG A 196 -26.19 -5.49 -9.71
N LEU A 197 -25.40 -6.32 -9.03
CA LEU A 197 -25.38 -6.33 -7.57
C LEU A 197 -24.78 -5.01 -7.04
N VAL A 198 -25.54 -4.28 -6.24
CA VAL A 198 -25.06 -3.07 -5.58
C VAL A 198 -24.38 -3.45 -4.26
N ILE A 199 -23.12 -3.04 -4.09
CA ILE A 199 -22.37 -3.24 -2.84
C ILE A 199 -22.10 -1.89 -2.20
N LEU A 200 -22.63 -1.72 -0.99
CA LEU A 200 -22.51 -0.52 -0.19
C LEU A 200 -21.26 -0.57 0.68
N ILE A 201 -20.49 0.52 0.67
CA ILE A 201 -19.26 0.67 1.44
C ILE A 201 -19.29 2.04 2.14
N PRO A 202 -19.88 2.14 3.36
CA PRO A 202 -19.86 3.36 4.15
C PRO A 202 -18.46 3.68 4.70
N ASP A 203 -18.17 4.95 4.94
CA ASP A 203 -16.92 5.44 5.55
C ASP A 203 -16.74 5.02 7.01
N GLU A 204 -17.83 4.78 7.71
CA GLU A 204 -17.82 4.24 9.08
C GLU A 204 -17.59 2.72 9.11
N MET A 205 -17.53 2.06 7.95
CA MET A 205 -17.33 0.61 7.79
C MET A 205 -18.45 -0.25 8.42
N PHE A 206 -19.46 0.37 9.02
CA PHE A 206 -20.60 -0.29 9.62
C PHE A 206 -21.82 -0.26 8.69
N VAL A 207 -22.40 -1.43 8.49
CA VAL A 207 -23.73 -1.58 7.88
C VAL A 207 -24.53 -2.45 8.83
N SER A 208 -25.72 -1.98 9.23
CA SER A 208 -26.63 -2.74 10.09
C SER A 208 -27.01 -4.09 9.45
N GLY A 209 -27.33 -5.08 10.30
CA GLY A 209 -27.68 -6.43 9.82
C GLY A 209 -28.87 -6.46 8.85
N GLU A 210 -29.78 -5.49 8.98
CA GLU A 210 -30.76 -5.15 7.95
C GLU A 210 -30.54 -3.71 7.50
N LEU A 211 -30.59 -3.45 6.19
CA LEU A 211 -30.50 -2.08 5.67
C LEU A 211 -31.71 -1.26 6.13
N GLU A 212 -31.48 -0.38 7.09
CA GLU A 212 -32.49 0.55 7.60
C GLU A 212 -32.64 1.71 6.61
N SER A 213 -33.80 1.80 5.97
CA SER A 213 -34.14 2.90 5.08
C SER A 213 -35.64 3.14 5.11
N ASN A 214 -36.02 4.41 5.17
CA ASN A 214 -37.43 4.79 5.10
C ASN A 214 -37.98 4.59 3.68
N LEU A 215 -37.10 4.63 2.68
CA LEU A 215 -37.44 4.54 1.27
C LEU A 215 -37.39 3.12 0.70
N LEU A 216 -36.73 2.19 1.40
CA LEU A 216 -36.58 0.80 0.94
C LEU A 216 -37.41 -0.16 1.80
N GLU A 217 -37.87 -1.23 1.15
CA GLU A 217 -38.58 -2.34 1.75
C GLU A 217 -37.88 -3.63 1.30
N LYS A 218 -37.39 -4.44 2.24
CA LYS A 218 -36.78 -5.75 1.94
C LYS A 218 -37.87 -6.70 1.45
N VAL A 219 -37.67 -7.31 0.29
CA VAL A 219 -38.62 -8.24 -0.33
C VAL A 219 -37.96 -9.62 -0.52
N GLN A 220 -38.64 -10.53 -1.23
CA GLN A 220 -38.11 -11.85 -1.52
C GLN A 220 -36.75 -11.75 -2.23
N PRO A 221 -35.71 -12.48 -1.77
CA PRO A 221 -34.39 -12.45 -2.38
C PRO A 221 -34.39 -13.09 -3.77
N LEU A 222 -33.29 -12.89 -4.51
CA LEU A 222 -33.04 -13.64 -5.75
C LEU A 222 -32.90 -15.14 -5.45
N GLU A 223 -33.05 -15.95 -6.50
CA GLU A 223 -32.84 -17.39 -6.41
C GLU A 223 -31.46 -17.71 -5.81
N THR A 224 -31.44 -18.67 -4.88
CA THR A 224 -30.23 -19.04 -4.15
C THR A 224 -29.35 -19.93 -5.02
N LYS A 225 -28.12 -19.50 -5.25
CA LYS A 225 -27.12 -20.29 -5.95
C LYS A 225 -26.38 -21.20 -4.96
N TYR A 226 -26.28 -22.49 -5.25
CA TYR A 226 -25.60 -23.45 -4.39
C TYR A 226 -24.29 -23.90 -5.02
N ILE A 227 -23.17 -23.77 -4.29
CA ILE A 227 -21.85 -24.16 -4.78
C ILE A 227 -21.12 -24.96 -3.72
N ASN A 228 -20.63 -26.15 -4.09
CA ASN A 228 -19.75 -26.95 -3.26
C ASN A 228 -18.39 -26.26 -3.07
N ARG A 229 -18.05 -25.92 -1.83
CA ARG A 229 -16.75 -25.35 -1.46
C ARG A 229 -16.25 -25.86 -0.12
N ALA A 230 -15.00 -26.30 -0.13
CA ALA A 230 -14.30 -26.83 1.05
C ALA A 230 -15.13 -27.91 1.78
N GLY A 231 -15.68 -28.86 1.00
CA GLY A 231 -16.47 -29.98 1.53
C GLY A 231 -17.92 -29.67 1.89
N VAL A 232 -18.42 -28.45 1.68
CA VAL A 232 -19.79 -28.04 2.03
C VAL A 232 -20.51 -27.42 0.84
N ASN A 233 -21.78 -27.77 0.65
CA ASN A 233 -22.65 -27.10 -0.31
C ASN A 233 -23.13 -25.75 0.27
N ARG A 234 -22.59 -24.64 -0.24
CA ARG A 234 -22.80 -23.31 0.34
C ARG A 234 -23.87 -22.53 -0.43
N PRO A 235 -24.87 -21.92 0.25
CA PRO A 235 -25.85 -21.05 -0.38
C PRO A 235 -25.30 -19.63 -0.57
N PHE A 236 -25.43 -19.09 -1.78
CA PHE A 236 -25.13 -17.71 -2.14
C PHE A 236 -26.46 -17.00 -2.42
N LYS A 237 -26.87 -16.16 -1.46
CA LYS A 237 -28.13 -15.41 -1.48
C LYS A 237 -27.85 -13.92 -1.64
N HIS A 238 -28.68 -13.24 -2.41
CA HIS A 238 -28.66 -11.79 -2.56
C HIS A 238 -30.04 -11.23 -2.23
N ALA A 239 -30.07 -10.25 -1.33
CA ALA A 239 -31.30 -9.59 -0.92
C ALA A 239 -31.77 -8.62 -2.01
N VAL A 240 -33.09 -8.52 -2.16
CA VAL A 240 -33.74 -7.56 -3.05
C VAL A 240 -34.52 -6.57 -2.21
N TYR A 241 -34.42 -5.30 -2.57
CA TYR A 241 -35.11 -4.20 -1.91
C TYR A 241 -35.97 -3.47 -2.92
N LYS A 242 -37.21 -3.21 -2.54
CA LYS A 242 -38.19 -2.43 -3.30
C LYS A 242 -38.15 -0.98 -2.85
N LEU A 243 -38.13 -0.06 -3.81
CA LEU A 243 -38.30 1.36 -3.52
C LEU A 243 -39.78 1.66 -3.24
N LYS A 244 -40.08 2.21 -2.05
CA LYS A 244 -41.46 2.56 -1.66
C LYS A 244 -42.01 3.72 -2.49
N LYS A 245 -41.14 4.61 -2.97
CA LYS A 245 -41.49 5.75 -3.81
C LYS A 245 -41.41 5.38 -5.29
N LYS A 246 -42.36 5.85 -6.09
CA LYS A 246 -42.27 5.79 -7.55
C LYS A 246 -41.32 6.88 -8.07
N VAL A 247 -40.46 6.50 -9.01
CA VAL A 247 -39.59 7.43 -9.76
C VAL A 247 -40.04 7.36 -11.21
N ASN A 248 -40.33 8.50 -11.83
CA ASN A 248 -40.85 8.57 -13.20
C ASN A 248 -42.08 7.67 -13.45
N GLY A 249 -42.98 7.57 -12.46
CA GLY A 249 -44.17 6.73 -12.53
C GLY A 249 -43.95 5.22 -12.30
N LYS A 250 -42.69 4.77 -12.17
CA LYS A 250 -42.33 3.35 -12.02
C LYS A 250 -41.77 3.04 -10.62
N THR A 251 -42.07 1.83 -10.13
CA THR A 251 -41.47 1.29 -8.90
C THR A 251 -40.22 0.50 -9.27
N TYR A 252 -39.11 0.78 -8.60
CA TYR A 252 -37.82 0.14 -8.87
C TYR A 252 -37.39 -0.79 -7.75
N TYR A 253 -36.62 -1.80 -8.12
CA TYR A 253 -36.05 -2.81 -7.24
C TYR A 253 -34.52 -2.77 -7.33
N PHE A 254 -33.84 -3.24 -6.29
CA PHE A 254 -32.38 -3.27 -6.22
C PHE A 254 -31.90 -4.56 -5.56
N ALA A 255 -31.03 -5.30 -6.24
CA ALA A 255 -30.26 -6.37 -5.63
C ALA A 255 -29.05 -5.74 -4.94
N MET A 256 -28.96 -5.84 -3.60
CA MET A 256 -27.99 -5.07 -2.86
C MET A 256 -27.58 -5.69 -1.52
N GLU A 257 -26.36 -5.36 -1.09
CA GLU A 257 -25.76 -5.80 0.17
C GLU A 257 -24.70 -4.80 0.66
N GLY A 258 -24.37 -4.86 1.95
CA GLY A 258 -23.18 -4.19 2.50
C GLY A 258 -21.93 -5.03 2.26
N ALA A 259 -20.77 -4.38 2.12
CA ALA A 259 -19.49 -5.08 2.06
C ALA A 259 -19.17 -5.72 3.42
N THR A 260 -19.56 -6.98 3.62
CA THR A 260 -19.39 -7.73 4.86
C THR A 260 -17.98 -7.67 5.46
N PRO A 261 -16.87 -7.71 4.67
CA PRO A 261 -15.54 -7.57 5.26
C PRO A 261 -15.31 -6.26 6.01
N MET A 262 -15.96 -5.17 5.60
CA MET A 262 -15.90 -3.89 6.33
C MET A 262 -16.58 -3.97 7.69
N LEU A 263 -17.73 -4.65 7.77
CA LEU A 263 -18.39 -4.91 9.04
C LEU A 263 -17.51 -5.77 9.95
N SER A 264 -16.91 -6.84 9.43
CA SER A 264 -15.96 -7.66 10.20
C SER A 264 -14.75 -6.87 10.67
N PHE A 265 -14.26 -5.92 9.87
CA PHE A 265 -13.17 -5.03 10.28
C PHE A 265 -13.60 -4.05 11.38
N PHE A 266 -14.81 -3.49 11.27
CA PHE A 266 -15.41 -2.65 12.30
C PHE A 266 -15.53 -3.42 13.63
N ASP A 267 -16.06 -4.63 13.62
CA ASP A 267 -16.15 -5.48 14.81
C ASP A 267 -14.76 -5.80 15.39
N ALA A 268 -13.80 -6.13 14.53
CA ALA A 268 -12.42 -6.41 14.94
C ALA A 268 -11.74 -5.20 15.62
N MET A 269 -12.09 -3.99 15.20
CA MET A 269 -11.62 -2.74 15.81
C MET A 269 -12.26 -2.45 17.17
N GLN A 270 -13.47 -2.94 17.43
CA GLN A 270 -14.16 -2.74 18.71
C GLN A 270 -13.77 -3.77 19.78
N PHE A 271 -13.16 -4.88 19.38
CA PHE A 271 -12.86 -5.97 20.30
C PHE A 271 -11.38 -5.97 20.73
N ASN A 272 -11.13 -5.86 22.04
CA ASN A 272 -9.78 -5.69 22.61
C ASN A 272 -8.77 -6.77 22.21
N LEU A 273 -9.21 -8.00 21.90
CA LEU A 273 -8.29 -9.08 21.50
C LEU A 273 -7.77 -8.96 20.07
N SER A 274 -8.51 -8.25 19.19
CA SER A 274 -8.15 -8.07 17.78
C SER A 274 -7.75 -6.63 17.45
N ALA A 275 -8.23 -5.66 18.22
CA ALA A 275 -7.98 -4.25 17.96
C ALA A 275 -6.51 -3.90 18.19
N THR A 276 -5.94 -3.15 17.25
CA THR A 276 -4.63 -2.53 17.38
C THR A 276 -4.77 -1.02 17.18
N TRP A 277 -3.84 -0.26 17.76
CA TRP A 277 -3.84 1.20 17.58
C TRP A 277 -3.66 1.57 16.10
N GLN A 278 -2.90 0.78 15.33
CA GLN A 278 -2.70 1.00 13.90
C GLN A 278 -4.02 0.85 13.12
N MET A 279 -4.86 -0.13 13.48
CA MET A 279 -6.17 -0.29 12.83
C MET A 279 -7.05 0.93 13.05
N GLN A 280 -7.07 1.46 14.28
CA GLN A 280 -7.86 2.64 14.65
C GLN A 280 -7.37 3.91 13.95
N GLU A 281 -6.05 4.14 14.00
CA GLU A 281 -5.40 5.31 13.40
C GLU A 281 -5.51 5.30 11.86
N LEU A 282 -5.30 4.13 11.24
CA LEU A 282 -5.23 3.98 9.78
C LEU A 282 -6.55 3.50 9.16
N LYS A 283 -7.66 3.50 9.90
CA LYS A 283 -8.96 2.99 9.45
C LYS A 283 -9.41 3.58 8.10
N ARG A 284 -9.18 4.88 7.89
CA ARG A 284 -9.53 5.57 6.64
C ARG A 284 -8.68 5.06 5.46
N GLU A 285 -7.38 4.82 5.69
CA GLU A 285 -6.50 4.27 4.66
C GLU A 285 -6.90 2.85 4.29
N ILE A 286 -7.22 2.03 5.30
CA ILE A 286 -7.68 0.64 5.12
C ILE A 286 -9.00 0.61 4.33
N TRP A 287 -9.96 1.46 4.69
CA TRP A 287 -11.24 1.59 3.99
C TRP A 287 -11.06 1.98 2.51
N LEU A 288 -10.30 3.04 2.23
CA LEU A 288 -10.03 3.48 0.85
C LEU A 288 -9.26 2.43 0.05
N LYS A 289 -8.28 1.78 0.66
CA LYS A 289 -7.50 0.70 0.04
C LYS A 289 -8.37 -0.50 -0.28
N PHE A 290 -9.29 -0.88 0.61
CA PHE A 290 -10.23 -1.97 0.39
C PHE A 290 -11.11 -1.68 -0.83
N TYR A 291 -11.72 -0.49 -0.89
CA TYR A 291 -12.53 -0.08 -2.03
C TYR A 291 -11.72 -0.11 -3.33
N LYS A 292 -10.53 0.50 -3.34
CA LYS A 292 -9.68 0.57 -4.53
C LYS A 292 -9.28 -0.82 -5.02
N HIS A 293 -8.83 -1.68 -4.11
CA HIS A 293 -8.38 -3.04 -4.45
C HIS A 293 -9.56 -3.92 -4.93
N LEU A 294 -10.72 -3.84 -4.26
CA LEU A 294 -11.91 -4.55 -4.70
C LEU A 294 -12.38 -4.09 -6.09
N LYS A 295 -12.38 -2.77 -6.33
CA LYS A 295 -12.72 -2.19 -7.64
C LYS A 295 -11.78 -2.69 -8.74
N GLU A 296 -10.48 -2.76 -8.45
CA GLU A 296 -9.49 -3.30 -9.38
C GLU A 296 -9.78 -4.77 -9.72
N LEU A 297 -10.06 -5.61 -8.71
CA LEU A 297 -10.37 -7.03 -8.91
C LEU A 297 -11.62 -7.23 -9.78
N ILE A 298 -12.74 -6.58 -9.46
CA ILE A 298 -14.01 -6.76 -10.18
C ILE A 298 -13.97 -6.21 -11.62
N THR A 299 -13.16 -5.17 -11.88
CA THR A 299 -13.04 -4.57 -13.22
C THR A 299 -12.04 -5.32 -14.09
N THR A 300 -10.98 -5.85 -13.49
CA THR A 300 -9.93 -6.59 -14.21
C THR A 300 -10.42 -7.99 -14.60
N TRP A 301 -11.15 -8.69 -13.73
CA TRP A 301 -11.63 -10.05 -14.01
C TRP A 301 -12.80 -10.04 -15.02
N PRO A 302 -12.66 -10.68 -16.21
CA PRO A 302 -13.65 -10.58 -17.28
C PRO A 302 -15.06 -11.00 -16.88
N GLU A 303 -15.20 -12.10 -16.14
CA GLU A 303 -16.51 -12.70 -15.81
C GLU A 303 -17.33 -11.90 -14.78
N THR A 304 -16.67 -11.05 -14.00
CA THR A 304 -17.34 -10.20 -12.99
C THR A 304 -17.43 -8.75 -13.44
N ARG A 305 -16.80 -8.43 -14.57
CA ARG A 305 -16.84 -7.10 -15.16
C ARG A 305 -18.28 -6.80 -15.52
N ASN A 306 -18.81 -5.70 -14.99
CA ASN A 306 -20.21 -5.29 -15.16
C ASN A 306 -21.24 -6.14 -14.39
N GLU A 307 -20.85 -6.94 -13.40
CA GLU A 307 -21.80 -7.65 -12.52
C GLU A 307 -22.01 -6.97 -11.16
N VAL A 308 -21.12 -6.03 -10.82
CA VAL A 308 -21.13 -5.31 -9.54
C VAL A 308 -21.16 -3.80 -9.77
N GLN A 309 -21.94 -3.11 -8.94
CA GLN A 309 -21.92 -1.66 -8.78
C GLN A 309 -21.45 -1.32 -7.36
N LEU A 310 -20.24 -0.80 -7.21
CA LEU A 310 -19.75 -0.33 -5.91
C LEU A 310 -20.27 1.08 -5.63
N ILE A 311 -20.86 1.29 -4.46
CA ILE A 311 -21.25 2.61 -3.96
C ILE A 311 -20.51 2.88 -2.66
N ILE A 312 -19.55 3.80 -2.73
CA ILE A 312 -18.82 4.33 -1.58
C ILE A 312 -19.48 5.65 -1.16
N TYR A 313 -19.77 5.83 0.12
CA TYR A 313 -20.50 7.00 0.62
C TYR A 313 -20.13 7.31 2.07
N ASN A 314 -20.44 8.53 2.50
CA ASN A 314 -20.34 8.91 3.91
C ASN A 314 -21.67 8.56 4.61
N SER A 315 -21.60 7.88 5.76
CA SER A 315 -22.78 7.52 6.54
C SER A 315 -23.59 8.75 6.99
N HIS A 316 -22.91 9.89 7.14
CA HIS A 316 -23.51 11.14 7.62
C HIS A 316 -23.41 12.27 6.58
N ASP A 317 -24.46 13.10 6.51
CA ASP A 317 -24.49 14.31 5.69
C ASP A 317 -23.66 15.46 6.32
N THR A 318 -23.59 16.61 5.66
CA THR A 318 -22.88 17.80 6.18
C THR A 318 -23.46 18.36 7.48
N ALA A 319 -24.70 17.99 7.82
CA ALA A 319 -25.39 18.38 9.05
C ALA A 319 -25.26 17.31 10.16
N GLY A 320 -24.62 16.17 9.89
CA GLY A 320 -24.44 15.07 10.83
C GLY A 320 -25.63 14.11 10.92
N ASN A 321 -26.58 14.15 9.98
CA ASN A 321 -27.69 13.19 9.93
C ASN A 321 -27.30 11.94 9.14
N LEU A 322 -27.84 10.78 9.53
CA LEU A 322 -27.67 9.54 8.78
C LEU A 322 -28.26 9.66 7.37
N VAL A 323 -27.46 9.29 6.38
CA VAL A 323 -27.84 9.29 4.96
C VAL A 323 -28.70 8.07 4.67
N ASP A 324 -29.91 8.29 4.16
CA ASP A 324 -30.79 7.19 3.72
C ASP A 324 -30.24 6.58 2.42
N VAL A 325 -29.89 5.29 2.46
CA VAL A 325 -29.35 4.55 1.33
C VAL A 325 -30.28 4.58 0.10
N GLY A 326 -31.60 4.60 0.30
CA GLY A 326 -32.57 4.70 -0.79
C GLY A 326 -32.44 6.00 -1.58
N SER A 327 -32.08 7.11 -0.92
CA SER A 327 -31.82 8.37 -1.61
C SER A 327 -30.58 8.29 -2.51
N LEU A 328 -29.50 7.68 -2.02
CA LEU A 328 -28.27 7.44 -2.79
C LEU A 328 -28.53 6.58 -4.03
N LEU A 329 -29.39 5.56 -3.90
CA LEU A 329 -29.77 4.71 -5.03
C LEU A 329 -30.59 5.46 -6.08
N ILE A 330 -31.53 6.32 -5.66
CA ILE A 330 -32.32 7.14 -6.57
C ILE A 330 -31.39 8.06 -7.37
N ASP A 331 -30.48 8.77 -6.69
CA ASP A 331 -29.54 9.68 -7.34
C ASP A 331 -28.61 8.93 -8.30
N HIS A 332 -28.12 7.77 -7.89
CA HIS A 332 -27.28 6.92 -8.73
C HIS A 332 -28.01 6.43 -9.98
N MET A 333 -29.25 5.97 -9.83
CA MET A 333 -30.10 5.52 -10.92
C MET A 333 -30.40 6.67 -11.90
N GLN A 334 -30.83 7.83 -11.39
CA GLN A 334 -31.18 8.98 -12.24
C GLN A 334 -29.97 9.54 -12.99
N ASN A 335 -28.80 9.62 -12.37
CA ASN A 335 -27.58 10.05 -13.05
C ASN A 335 -27.17 9.08 -14.16
N LYS A 336 -27.38 7.77 -13.98
CA LYS A 336 -27.14 6.77 -15.02
C LYS A 336 -28.12 6.91 -16.19
N THR A 337 -29.41 7.18 -15.92
CA THR A 337 -30.42 7.40 -16.96
C THR A 337 -30.10 8.64 -17.81
N LYS A 338 -29.69 9.75 -17.19
CA LYS A 338 -29.28 10.98 -17.92
C LYS A 338 -28.13 10.73 -18.88
N ILE A 339 -27.10 9.99 -18.46
CA ILE A 339 -25.95 9.66 -19.31
C ILE A 339 -26.37 8.80 -20.51
N ILE A 340 -27.33 7.89 -20.33
CA ILE A 340 -27.83 7.03 -21.42
C ILE A 340 -28.66 7.85 -22.42
N ASP A 341 -29.53 8.74 -21.92
CA ASP A 341 -30.37 9.60 -22.78
C ASP A 341 -29.52 10.61 -23.59
N GLU A 342 -28.44 11.14 -23.02
CA GLU A 342 -27.46 12.00 -23.71
C GLU A 342 -26.62 11.27 -24.76
N LEU A 343 -26.47 9.94 -24.67
CA LEU A 343 -25.76 9.12 -25.65
C LEU A 343 -26.69 8.59 -26.77
N ALA A 344 -28.01 8.63 -26.56
CA ALA A 344 -29.02 8.09 -27.47
C ALA A 344 -29.76 9.16 -28.30
N GLY A 345 -29.64 10.44 -27.93
CA GLY A 345 -30.08 11.60 -28.72
C GLY A 345 -28.93 12.21 -29.50
#